data_AF-A0A368TTK7-F1
#
_entry.id   AF-A0A368TTK7-F1
#
_cell.length_a   1.000
_cell.length_b   1.000
_cell.length_c   1.000
_cell.angle_alpha   90.00
_cell.angle_beta   90.00
_cell.angle_gamma   90.00
#
_symmetry.space_group_name_H-M   'P 1'
#
loop_
_entity.id
_entity.type
_entity.pdbx_description
1 polymer ?
#
loop_
_entity_poly.entity_id
_entity_poly.type
_entity_poly.pdbx_seq_one_letter_code
_entity_poly.pdbx_strand_id
1 'polypeptide(L)'
;MIEQRVRIDLADGSAWYFHADDTPEKRAYLILDHVRKTLENMTLKSDDARHMPNDQLFTLLQKLAYDMDFANGLLEIGQLPRPKEGVAKGIKP
;
A
#
# COMPACT_ATOMS: atom_id res chain seq x y z
N MET A 1 22.98 13.32 -1.40
CA MET A 1 21.71 13.26 -0.65
C MET A 1 21.42 11.78 -0.42
N ILE A 2 21.25 11.32 0.83
CA ILE A 2 20.94 9.90 1.11
C ILE A 2 19.44 9.71 0.88
N GLU A 3 19.07 8.80 0.00
CA GLU A 3 17.67 8.43 -0.23
C GLU A 3 17.10 7.75 1.02
N GLN A 4 16.22 8.44 1.74
CA GLN A 4 15.53 7.87 2.90
C GLN A 4 14.35 7.02 2.44
N ARG A 5 14.28 5.79 2.95
CA ARG A 5 13.17 4.87 2.69
C ARG A 5 12.42 4.54 3.98
N VAL A 6 11.11 4.45 3.88
CA VAL A 6 10.20 4.05 4.95
C VAL A 6 9.81 2.60 4.70
N ARG A 7 10.05 1.74 5.70
CA ARG A 7 9.57 0.35 5.71
C ARG A 7 8.22 0.31 6.45
N ILE A 8 7.25 -0.37 5.87
CA ILE A 8 5.95 -0.63 6.50
C ILE A 8 5.71 -2.13 6.50
N ASP A 9 5.68 -2.72 7.68
CA ASP A 9 5.40 -4.14 7.87
C ASP A 9 3.88 -4.40 7.80
N LEU A 10 3.49 -5.45 7.08
CA LEU A 10 2.11 -5.89 6.90
C LEU A 10 1.77 -7.03 7.88
N ALA A 11 0.48 -7.27 8.07
CA ALA A 11 -0.04 -8.31 8.95
C ALA A 11 0.36 -9.73 8.52
N ASP A 12 0.68 -9.93 7.24
CA ASP A 12 1.16 -11.21 6.69
C ASP A 12 2.67 -11.45 6.89
N GLY A 13 3.36 -10.53 7.59
CA GLY A 13 4.81 -10.57 7.83
C GLY A 13 5.66 -10.08 6.66
N SER A 14 5.05 -9.64 5.56
CA SER A 14 5.74 -8.98 4.46
C SER A 14 5.91 -7.48 4.72
N ALA A 15 6.63 -6.76 3.85
CA ALA A 15 6.86 -5.33 4.02
C ALA A 15 6.92 -4.57 2.70
N TRP A 16 6.41 -3.34 2.72
CA TRP A 16 6.57 -2.35 1.67
C TRP A 16 7.69 -1.37 1.99
N TYR A 17 8.40 -0.92 0.96
CA TYR A 17 9.43 0.11 1.07
C TYR A 17 9.09 1.28 0.15
N PHE A 18 8.93 2.46 0.73
CA PHE A 18 8.60 3.69 0.00
C PHE A 18 9.69 4.73 0.17
N HIS A 19 9.77 5.72 -0.72
CA HIS A 19 10.58 6.89 -0.44
C HIS A 19 9.91 7.69 0.68
N ALA A 20 10.72 8.27 1.57
CA ALA A 20 10.20 9.06 2.69
C ALA A 20 9.29 10.20 2.22
N ASP A 21 9.60 10.79 1.06
CA ASP A 21 8.87 11.91 0.46
C ASP A 21 7.59 11.50 -0.27
N ASP A 22 7.33 10.20 -0.44
CA ASP A 22 6.10 9.74 -1.08
C ASP A 22 4.88 10.03 -0.20
N THR A 23 3.88 10.70 -0.76
CA THR A 23 2.60 10.95 -0.08
C THR A 23 1.85 9.63 0.16
N PRO A 24 0.95 9.56 1.17
CA PRO A 24 0.10 8.39 1.37
C PRO A 24 -0.64 7.95 0.10
N GLU A 25 -1.16 8.91 -0.66
CA GLU A 25 -1.83 8.67 -1.95
C GLU A 25 -0.89 8.03 -2.99
N LYS A 26 0.33 8.56 -3.16
CA LYS A 26 1.32 7.96 -4.08
C LYS A 26 1.68 6.54 -3.66
N ARG A 27 1.86 6.29 -2.36
CA ARG A 27 2.13 4.94 -1.82
C ARG A 27 0.97 3.99 -2.11
N ALA A 28 -0.28 4.42 -1.91
CA ALA A 28 -1.46 3.64 -2.23
C ALA A 28 -1.52 3.26 -3.72
N TYR A 29 -1.26 4.21 -4.62
CA TYR A 29 -1.26 3.92 -6.05
C TYR A 29 -0.17 2.94 -6.49
N LEU A 30 1.01 2.99 -5.87
CA LEU A 30 2.07 2.00 -6.13
C LEU A 30 1.63 0.59 -5.74
N ILE A 31 0.95 0.45 -4.60
CA ILE A 31 0.43 -0.84 -4.12
C ILE A 31 -0.69 -1.34 -5.05
N LEU A 32 -1.64 -0.49 -5.41
CA LEU A 32 -2.73 -0.87 -6.33
C LEU A 32 -2.20 -1.25 -7.73
N ASP A 33 -1.15 -0.58 -8.22
CA ASP A 33 -0.49 -0.96 -9.48
C ASP A 33 0.19 -2.34 -9.36
N HIS A 34 0.81 -2.64 -8.21
CA HIS A 34 1.36 -3.97 -7.94
C HIS A 34 0.27 -5.05 -7.95
N VAL A 35 -0.85 -4.81 -7.26
CA VAL A 35 -2.00 -5.74 -7.23
C VAL A 35 -2.50 -5.99 -8.65
N ARG A 36 -2.77 -4.93 -9.42
CA ARG A 36 -3.22 -5.02 -10.81
C ARG A 36 -2.27 -5.85 -11.67
N LYS A 37 -0.97 -5.51 -11.67
CA LYS A 37 0.04 -6.23 -12.46
C LYS A 37 0.15 -7.70 -12.08
N THR A 38 -0.02 -8.01 -10.79
CA THR A 38 0.03 -9.40 -10.30
C THR A 38 -1.16 -10.20 -10.82
N LEU A 39 -2.36 -9.63 -10.78
CA LEU A 39 -3.57 -10.25 -11.36
C LEU A 39 -3.50 -10.38 -12.89
N GLU A 40 -3.01 -9.36 -13.58
CA GLU A 40 -2.79 -9.40 -15.03
C GLU A 40 -1.81 -10.52 -15.42
N ASN A 41 -0.70 -10.64 -14.69
CA ASN A 41 0.28 -11.71 -14.91
C ASN A 41 -0.31 -13.11 -14.70
N MET A 42 -1.18 -13.30 -13.70
CA MET A 42 -1.89 -14.58 -13.51
C MET A 42 -2.84 -14.87 -14.66
N THR A 43 -3.54 -13.85 -15.15
CA THR A 43 -4.52 -13.99 -16.24
C THR A 43 -3.84 -14.29 -17.58
N LEU A 44 -2.75 -13.58 -17.89
CA LEU A 44 -1.98 -13.74 -19.12
C LEU A 44 -1.25 -15.10 -19.17
N LYS A 45 -0.81 -15.61 -18.02
CA LYS A 45 -0.20 -16.93 -17.90
C LYS A 45 -1.23 -18.00 -17.50
N SER A 46 -2.43 -17.97 -18.09
CA SER A 46 -3.53 -18.85 -17.68
C SER A 46 -3.18 -20.35 -17.70
N ASP A 47 -2.19 -20.77 -18.49
CA ASP A 47 -1.65 -22.12 -18.42
C ASP A 47 -0.84 -22.33 -17.13
N ASP A 48 0.13 -21.48 -16.78
CA ASP A 48 0.87 -21.59 -15.49
C ASP A 48 -0.04 -21.40 -14.27
N ALA A 49 -1.03 -20.51 -14.33
CA ALA A 49 -1.97 -20.26 -13.23
C ALA A 49 -2.91 -21.46 -12.99
N ARG A 50 -3.25 -22.23 -14.05
CA ARG A 50 -3.98 -23.51 -13.93
C ARG A 50 -3.14 -24.62 -13.29
N HIS A 51 -1.82 -24.48 -13.30
CA HIS A 51 -0.88 -25.40 -12.65
C HIS A 51 -0.39 -24.91 -11.29
N MET A 52 -0.75 -23.68 -10.87
CA MET A 52 -0.44 -23.20 -9.54
C MET A 52 -1.23 -24.03 -8.53
N PRO A 53 -0.58 -24.67 -7.54
CA PRO A 53 -1.29 -25.39 -6.50
C PRO A 53 -2.31 -24.48 -5.81
N ASN A 54 -3.52 -24.98 -5.55
CA ASN A 54 -4.61 -24.20 -4.96
C ASN A 54 -4.19 -23.45 -3.68
N ASP A 55 -3.31 -24.05 -2.86
CA ASP A 55 -2.81 -23.43 -1.63
C ASP A 55 -1.94 -22.19 -1.92
N GLN A 56 -1.15 -22.21 -3.01
CA GLN A 56 -0.34 -21.07 -3.43
C GLN A 56 -1.21 -19.96 -4.03
N LEU A 57 -2.21 -20.34 -4.84
CA LEU A 57 -3.18 -19.39 -5.38
C LEU A 57 -3.96 -18.70 -4.26
N PHE A 58 -4.45 -19.48 -3.29
CA PHE A 58 -5.16 -18.95 -2.13
C PHE A 58 -4.29 -18.01 -1.31
N THR A 59 -3.06 -18.42 -1.00
CA THR A 59 -2.10 -17.57 -0.24
C THR A 59 -1.82 -16.27 -0.97
N LEU A 60 -1.66 -16.31 -2.29
CA LEU A 60 -1.40 -15.13 -3.11
C LEU A 60 -2.60 -14.18 -3.14
N LEU A 61 -3.81 -14.70 -3.35
CA LEU A 61 -5.03 -13.90 -3.32
C LEU A 61 -5.26 -13.27 -1.94
N GLN A 62 -4.99 -14.00 -0.86
CA GLN A 62 -5.06 -13.48 0.50
C GLN A 62 -4.07 -12.33 0.72
N LYS A 63 -2.83 -12.46 0.22
CA LYS A 63 -1.86 -11.38 0.27
C LYS A 63 -2.31 -10.14 -0.49
N LEU A 64 -2.84 -10.31 -1.71
CA LEU A 64 -3.33 -9.20 -2.52
C LEU A 64 -4.53 -8.48 -1.85
N ALA A 65 -5.36 -9.20 -1.09
CA ALA A 65 -6.41 -8.60 -0.29
C ALA A 65 -5.84 -7.70 0.82
N TYR A 66 -4.80 -8.15 1.54
CA TYR A 66 -4.13 -7.31 2.54
C TYR A 66 -3.47 -6.07 1.92
N ASP A 67 -2.86 -6.20 0.75
CA ASP A 67 -2.30 -5.06 0.02
C ASP A 67 -3.39 -4.04 -0.36
N MET A 68 -4.57 -4.49 -0.81
CA MET A 68 -5.70 -3.61 -1.11
C MET A 68 -6.26 -2.91 0.14
N ASP A 69 -6.44 -3.62 1.25
CA ASP A 69 -6.90 -3.03 2.51
C ASP A 69 -5.92 -1.97 3.03
N PHE A 70 -4.62 -2.24 2.92
CA PHE A 70 -3.59 -1.28 3.29
C PHE A 70 -3.60 -0.04 2.39
N ALA A 71 -3.74 -0.22 1.07
CA ALA A 71 -3.86 0.90 0.13
C ALA A 71 -5.11 1.76 0.40
N ASN A 72 -6.24 1.14 0.73
CA ASN A 72 -7.46 1.84 1.10
C ASN A 72 -7.25 2.70 2.35
N GLY A 73 -6.62 2.16 3.39
CA GLY A 73 -6.31 2.92 4.62
C GLY A 73 -5.39 4.12 4.35
N LEU A 74 -4.43 4.00 3.42
CA LEU A 74 -3.58 5.12 3.01
C LEU A 74 -4.36 6.22 2.29
N LEU A 75 -5.35 5.86 1.46
CA LEU A 75 -6.23 6.81 0.78
C LEU A 75 -7.17 7.51 1.76
N GLU A 76 -7.70 6.81 2.76
CA GLU A 76 -8.50 7.41 3.83
C GLU A 76 -7.70 8.46 4.62
N ILE A 77 -6.43 8.16 4.95
CA ILE A 77 -5.53 9.12 5.62
C ILE A 77 -5.26 10.33 4.73
N GLY A 78 -5.07 10.13 3.42
CA GLY A 78 -4.86 11.20 2.45
C GLY A 78 -6.08 12.13 2.30
N GLN A 79 -7.29 11.64 2.58
CA GLN A 79 -8.54 12.39 2.50
C GLN A 79 -8.89 13.15 3.78
N LEU A 80 -8.24 12.85 4.92
CA LEU A 80 -8.48 13.59 6.15
C LEU A 80 -8.03 15.06 5.97
N PRO A 81 -8.84 16.05 6.42
CA PRO A 81 -8.42 17.43 6.40
C PRO A 81 -7.13 17.54 7.23
N ARG A 82 -6.02 17.94 6.57
CA ARG A 82 -4.77 18.21 7.28
C ARG A 82 -5.09 19.17 8.44
N PRO A 83 -4.70 18.83 9.68
CA PRO A 83 -4.96 19.73 10.80
C PRO A 83 -4.38 21.08 10.43
N LYS A 84 -5.23 22.11 10.38
CA LYS A 84 -4.76 23.48 10.24
C LYS A 84 -3.85 23.69 11.43
N GLU A 85 -2.57 23.93 11.16
CA GLU A 85 -1.61 24.30 12.20
C GLU A 85 -2.28 25.32 13.11
N GLY A 86 -2.34 24.97 14.40
CA GLY A 86 -3.07 25.74 15.38
C GLY A 86 -2.62 27.19 15.28
N VAL A 87 -3.57 28.07 14.93
CA VAL A 87 -3.45 29.49 15.22
C VAL A 87 -3.40 29.55 16.74
N ALA A 88 -2.17 29.55 17.29
CA ALA A 88 -1.92 29.89 18.67
C ALA A 88 -2.35 31.36 18.83
N LYS A 89 -3.65 31.56 19.07
CA LYS A 89 -4.16 32.85 19.53
C LYS A 89 -3.53 33.08 20.88
N GLY A 90 -2.57 34.01 20.88
CA GLY A 90 -1.86 34.45 22.06
C GLY A 90 -2.82 34.73 23.20
N ILE A 91 -2.62 34.02 24.29
CA ILE A 91 -3.01 34.50 25.60
C ILE A 91 -1.82 35.33 26.05
N LYS A 92 -2.05 36.63 26.18
CA LYS A 92 -1.10 37.63 26.68
C LYS A 92 -1.81 38.38 27.80
N PRO A 93 -1.04 38.97 28.71
CA PRO A 93 -0.33 38.36 29.83
C PRO A 93 -1.24 38.06 31.04
#